data_AF-A0A0D6M9G5-F1
#
_entry.id   AF-A0A0D6M9G5-F1
#
_cell.length_a   1.000
_cell.length_b   1.000
_cell.length_c   1.000
_cell.angle_alpha   90.00
_cell.angle_beta   90.00
_cell.angle_gamma   90.00
#
_symmetry.space_group_name_H-M   'P 1'
#
loop_
_entity.id
_entity.type
_entity.pdbx_description
1 polymer ?
#
loop_
_entity_poly.entity_id
_entity_poly.type
_entity_poly.pdbx_seq_one_letter_code
_entity_poly.pdbx_strand_id
1 'polypeptide(L)'
;MDRLYGAAPLGCSNHDEPVLFEIAEGELVYNINEQDVTLSEEQRKAVDLGTSSLPIVGIQAAFGTGKTVVGSIIAVRQAAAGKSVIVTASTNAAVAQFTQTILSLTAYRHLRVLRFVSDTAAQENLTPTPVDMNRILMSLRDEFDEQLSDEERALCDKFTTGRTILERYIENPDLAVDMSEEDKDEYALAERNVSKTVKKMIKLMYKLRRPEILCITTASLLNAYGSRGGTLTETESSESSEPAGLESQDPSQVLIGDEASQIPQPALAAISNCMPFAQQVYIGTCTSWSLTPDATATHQPPFMERAE
;
A
#
# COMPACT_ATOMS: atom_id res chain seq x y z
N MET A 1 0.76 26.21 -23.17
CA MET A 1 2.06 25.79 -23.74
C MET A 1 3.08 25.89 -22.63
N ASP A 2 3.50 24.75 -22.07
CA ASP A 2 4.90 24.37 -21.91
C ASP A 2 4.95 22.94 -21.39
N ARG A 3 5.77 22.14 -22.06
CA ARG A 3 5.86 20.67 -22.00
C ARG A 3 6.90 20.26 -20.95
N LEU A 4 6.63 19.19 -20.20
CA LEU A 4 7.65 18.24 -19.76
C LEU A 4 6.96 16.99 -19.20
N TYR A 5 7.20 15.80 -19.76
CA TYR A 5 8.04 14.76 -19.15
C TYR A 5 8.61 13.85 -20.24
N GLY A 6 9.93 13.86 -20.34
CA GLY A 6 10.69 12.87 -21.08
C GLY A 6 11.18 11.77 -20.15
N ALA A 7 11.58 10.65 -20.75
CA ALA A 7 12.78 9.98 -20.31
C ALA A 7 13.87 11.05 -20.23
N ALA A 8 14.26 11.48 -19.03
CA ALA A 8 15.45 12.29 -18.87
C ALA A 8 16.63 11.39 -19.22
N PRO A 9 17.40 11.69 -20.29
CA PRO A 9 18.60 10.92 -20.58
C PRO A 9 19.60 11.26 -19.48
N LEU A 10 19.92 10.28 -18.63
CA LEU A 10 21.10 10.35 -17.80
C LEU A 10 22.32 10.19 -18.74
N GLY A 11 22.73 11.31 -19.33
CA GLY A 11 23.88 11.36 -20.25
C GLY A 11 23.50 11.20 -21.73
N CYS A 12 24.29 11.88 -22.55
CA CYS A 12 24.35 11.92 -24.02
C CYS A 12 23.39 10.99 -24.80
N SER A 13 22.67 11.60 -25.75
CA SER A 13 21.90 10.90 -26.79
C SER A 13 22.77 9.92 -27.58
N ASN A 14 22.76 8.65 -27.15
CA ASN A 14 23.22 7.53 -27.95
C ASN A 14 22.03 7.04 -28.77
N HIS A 15 22.09 7.24 -30.09
CA HIS A 15 21.12 6.76 -31.06
C HIS A 15 21.06 5.22 -31.20
N ASP A 16 21.71 4.48 -30.30
CA ASP A 16 21.92 3.02 -30.35
C ASP A 16 21.39 2.28 -29.11
N GLU A 17 20.54 2.88 -28.27
CA GLU A 17 19.89 2.11 -27.21
C GLU A 17 18.80 1.20 -27.80
N PRO A 18 18.85 -0.12 -27.56
CA PRO A 18 17.79 -1.02 -28.01
C PRO A 18 16.47 -0.63 -27.35
N VAL A 19 15.36 -0.78 -28.08
CA VAL A 19 14.01 -0.62 -27.52
C VAL A 19 13.88 -1.60 -26.35
N LEU A 20 13.95 -1.08 -25.12
CA LEU A 20 14.02 -1.88 -23.89
C LEU A 20 12.72 -2.66 -23.61
N PHE A 21 11.61 -2.25 -24.20
CA PHE A 21 10.31 -2.90 -24.09
C PHE A 21 9.37 -2.44 -25.23
N GLU A 22 8.45 -3.30 -25.64
CA GLU A 22 7.42 -2.95 -26.62
C GLU A 22 6.23 -2.25 -25.92
N ILE A 23 5.75 -1.16 -26.51
CA ILE A 23 4.52 -0.48 -26.08
C ILE A 23 3.35 -1.29 -26.62
N ALA A 24 2.62 -1.96 -25.73
CA ALA A 24 1.39 -2.66 -26.12
C ALA A 24 0.25 -1.64 -26.33
N GLU A 25 -0.63 -1.89 -27.31
CA GLU A 25 -1.90 -1.15 -27.43
C GLU A 25 -2.86 -1.59 -26.31
N GLY A 26 -2.57 -1.18 -25.09
CA GLY A 26 -3.39 -1.46 -23.92
C GLY A 26 -4.73 -0.73 -23.94
N GLU A 27 -5.61 -1.14 -23.03
CA GLU A 27 -6.92 -0.55 -22.81
C GLU A 27 -6.85 0.98 -22.66
N LEU A 28 -7.65 1.69 -23.46
CA LEU A 28 -7.59 3.15 -23.66
C LEU A 28 -8.48 3.92 -22.68
N VAL A 29 -9.55 3.27 -22.24
CA VAL A 29 -10.65 3.86 -21.49
C VAL A 29 -10.87 3.03 -20.25
N TYR A 30 -10.80 3.69 -19.11
CA TYR A 30 -11.04 3.10 -17.80
C TYR A 30 -12.32 3.67 -17.22
N ASN A 31 -13.21 2.79 -16.78
CA ASN A 31 -14.39 3.23 -16.05
C ASN A 31 -14.02 3.47 -14.58
N ILE A 32 -13.89 4.74 -14.21
CA ILE A 32 -13.54 5.23 -12.87
C ILE A 32 -14.77 5.92 -12.29
N ASN A 33 -15.32 5.41 -11.18
CA ASN A 33 -16.54 5.94 -10.58
C ASN A 33 -17.70 6.08 -11.59
N GLU A 34 -17.90 5.06 -12.43
CA GLU A 34 -18.95 5.05 -13.47
C GLU A 34 -18.75 6.09 -14.58
N GLN A 35 -17.58 6.73 -14.64
CA GLN A 35 -17.19 7.65 -15.70
C GLN A 35 -16.05 7.06 -16.53
N ASP A 36 -16.20 7.15 -17.85
CA ASP A 36 -15.17 6.71 -18.78
C ASP A 36 -14.04 7.74 -18.85
N VAL A 37 -12.87 7.35 -18.38
CA VAL A 37 -11.65 8.16 -18.37
C VAL A 37 -10.71 7.62 -19.44
N THR A 38 -10.42 8.44 -20.45
CA THR A 38 -9.43 8.11 -21.48
C THR A 38 -8.04 8.54 -21.02
N LEU A 39 -7.09 7.61 -21.03
CA LEU A 39 -5.70 7.94 -20.69
C LEU A 39 -5.05 8.77 -21.80
N SER A 40 -4.25 9.76 -21.40
CA SER A 40 -3.36 10.45 -22.34
C SER A 40 -2.29 9.50 -22.90
N GLU A 41 -1.64 9.87 -24.00
CA GLU A 41 -0.56 9.07 -24.59
C GLU A 41 0.59 8.85 -23.59
N GLU A 42 0.93 9.86 -22.80
CA GLU A 42 1.99 9.77 -21.79
C GLU A 42 1.60 8.87 -20.61
N GLN A 43 0.35 8.97 -20.13
CA GLN A 43 -0.17 8.08 -19.10
C GLN A 43 -0.16 6.62 -19.56
N ARG A 44 -0.49 6.37 -20.83
CA ARG A 44 -0.44 5.03 -21.42
C ARG A 44 0.99 4.48 -21.44
N LYS A 45 1.95 5.26 -21.95
CA LYS A 45 3.37 4.88 -21.93
C LYS A 45 3.86 4.58 -20.51
N ALA A 46 3.41 5.36 -19.52
CA ALA A 46 3.72 5.13 -18.11
C ALA A 46 3.11 3.83 -17.59
N VAL A 47 1.86 3.53 -17.93
CA VAL A 47 1.22 2.25 -17.58
C VAL A 47 1.97 1.08 -18.23
N ASP A 48 2.25 1.15 -19.54
CA ASP A 48 2.92 0.07 -20.27
C ASP A 48 4.32 -0.18 -19.69
N LEU A 49 5.07 0.89 -19.43
CA LEU A 49 6.37 0.83 -18.76
C LEU A 49 6.25 0.21 -17.35
N GLY A 50 5.26 0.61 -16.55
CA GLY A 50 5.03 0.06 -15.21
C GLY A 50 4.55 -1.40 -15.19
N THR A 51 3.95 -1.88 -16.28
CA THR A 51 3.52 -3.28 -16.45
C THR A 51 4.53 -4.15 -17.20
N SER A 52 5.65 -3.57 -17.63
CA SER A 52 6.72 -4.29 -18.34
C SER A 52 7.39 -5.35 -17.45
N SER A 53 8.34 -6.09 -18.01
CA SER A 53 9.19 -7.03 -17.24
C SER A 53 10.43 -6.39 -16.63
N LEU A 54 10.57 -5.06 -16.69
CA LEU A 54 11.74 -4.37 -16.14
C LEU A 54 11.73 -4.49 -14.60
N PRO A 55 12.87 -4.85 -13.97
CA PRO A 55 12.92 -5.13 -12.54
C PRO A 55 12.73 -3.87 -11.69
N ILE A 56 13.18 -2.71 -12.16
CA ILE A 56 13.02 -1.42 -11.49
C ILE A 56 12.59 -0.38 -12.53
N VAL A 57 11.51 0.34 -12.23
CA VAL A 57 10.91 1.35 -13.09
C VAL A 57 10.70 2.63 -12.28
N GLY A 58 11.13 3.77 -12.84
CA GLY A 58 10.82 5.09 -12.32
C GLY A 58 9.89 5.84 -13.26
N ILE A 59 8.77 6.36 -12.74
CA ILE A 59 7.78 7.14 -13.48
C ILE A 59 7.71 8.53 -12.85
N GLN A 60 8.21 9.52 -13.57
CA GLN A 60 8.09 10.92 -13.16
C GLN A 60 6.77 11.50 -13.65
N ALA A 61 6.03 12.16 -12.75
CA ALA A 61 4.75 12.76 -13.11
C ALA A 61 4.45 13.99 -12.24
N ALA A 62 4.17 15.13 -12.89
CA ALA A 62 3.88 16.40 -12.22
C ALA A 62 2.65 16.33 -11.30
N PHE A 63 2.51 17.33 -10.44
CA PHE A 63 1.26 17.57 -9.74
C PHE A 63 0.09 17.70 -10.74
N GLY A 64 -1.05 17.07 -10.42
CA GLY A 64 -2.25 17.13 -11.26
C GLY A 64 -2.26 16.22 -12.51
N THR A 65 -1.21 15.46 -12.80
CA THR A 65 -1.17 14.61 -14.02
C THR A 65 -1.76 13.21 -13.85
N GLY A 66 -2.45 12.95 -12.73
CA GLY A 66 -3.09 11.66 -12.47
C GLY A 66 -2.13 10.53 -12.05
N LYS A 67 -1.03 10.85 -11.34
CA LYS A 67 -0.09 9.87 -10.76
C LYS A 67 -0.78 8.67 -10.12
N THR A 68 -1.66 8.94 -9.17
CA THR A 68 -2.38 7.92 -8.42
C THR A 68 -3.28 7.08 -9.32
N VAL A 69 -3.85 7.67 -10.38
CA VAL A 69 -4.65 6.93 -11.39
C VAL A 69 -3.75 5.99 -12.18
N VAL A 70 -2.62 6.47 -12.70
CA VAL A 70 -1.64 5.63 -13.42
C VAL A 70 -1.14 4.49 -12.53
N GLY A 71 -0.74 4.80 -11.30
CA GLY A 71 -0.31 3.78 -10.33
C GLY A 71 -1.40 2.75 -10.04
N SER A 72 -2.64 3.18 -9.84
CA SER A 72 -3.77 2.28 -9.58
C SER A 72 -4.03 1.36 -10.77
N ILE A 73 -3.94 1.87 -11.99
CA ILE A 73 -4.09 1.07 -13.23
C ILE A 73 -2.96 0.04 -13.35
N ILE A 74 -1.71 0.42 -13.07
CA ILE A 74 -0.59 -0.52 -13.03
C ILE A 74 -0.85 -1.61 -11.98
N ALA A 75 -1.29 -1.24 -10.78
CA ALA A 75 -1.58 -2.17 -9.70
C ALA A 75 -2.64 -3.21 -10.10
N VAL A 76 -3.78 -2.77 -10.63
CA VAL A 76 -4.86 -3.69 -11.02
C VAL A 76 -4.52 -4.53 -12.24
N ARG A 77 -3.76 -4.00 -13.21
CA ARG A 77 -3.30 -4.79 -14.37
C ARG A 77 -2.35 -5.90 -13.94
N GLN A 78 -1.40 -5.60 -13.05
CA GLN A 78 -0.45 -6.58 -12.53
C GLN A 78 -1.18 -7.66 -11.71
N ALA A 79 -2.10 -7.25 -10.84
CA ALA A 79 -2.93 -8.18 -10.06
C ALA A 79 -3.81 -9.06 -10.94
N ALA A 80 -4.48 -8.49 -11.96
CA ALA A 80 -5.27 -9.25 -12.92
C ALA A 80 -4.44 -10.23 -13.77
N ALA A 81 -3.15 -9.94 -13.96
CA ALA A 81 -2.18 -10.87 -14.56
C ALA A 81 -1.70 -11.97 -13.58
N GLY A 82 -2.28 -12.07 -12.39
CA GLY A 82 -1.97 -13.08 -11.38
C GLY A 82 -0.78 -12.74 -10.48
N LYS A 83 -0.24 -11.52 -10.56
CA LYS A 83 0.86 -11.08 -9.70
C LYS A 83 0.35 -10.66 -8.32
N SER A 84 1.15 -10.91 -7.28
CA SER A 84 0.87 -10.38 -5.94
C SER A 84 1.39 -8.95 -5.85
N VAL A 85 0.49 -7.98 -5.70
CA VAL A 85 0.86 -6.55 -5.74
C VAL A 85 0.89 -5.96 -4.34
N ILE A 86 1.96 -5.23 -4.04
CA ILE A 86 2.10 -4.43 -2.82
C ILE A 86 2.20 -2.97 -3.26
N VAL A 87 1.33 -2.12 -2.72
CA VAL A 87 1.36 -0.69 -2.94
C VAL A 87 1.81 -0.02 -1.65
N THR A 88 2.79 0.88 -1.76
CA THR A 88 3.33 1.62 -0.63
C THR A 88 3.42 3.12 -0.89
N ALA A 89 3.27 3.91 0.17
CA ALA A 89 3.54 5.34 0.17
C ALA A 89 4.03 5.76 1.56
N SER A 90 4.60 6.97 1.67
CA SER A 90 5.12 7.49 2.94
C SER A 90 4.03 7.80 3.97
N THR A 91 2.83 8.20 3.53
CA THR A 91 1.73 8.63 4.42
C THR A 91 0.50 7.72 4.30
N ASN A 92 -0.26 7.60 5.38
CA ASN A 92 -1.53 6.85 5.35
C ASN A 92 -2.55 7.47 4.40
N ALA A 93 -2.55 8.80 4.25
CA ALA A 93 -3.45 9.51 3.36
C ALA A 93 -3.18 9.19 1.88
N ALA A 94 -1.90 9.15 1.47
CA ALA A 94 -1.52 8.73 0.12
C ALA A 94 -1.94 7.27 -0.15
N VAL A 95 -1.69 6.36 0.81
CA VAL A 95 -2.16 4.96 0.71
C VAL A 95 -3.69 4.89 0.61
N ALA A 96 -4.43 5.68 1.38
CA ALA A 96 -5.89 5.73 1.34
C ALA A 96 -6.40 6.20 -0.03
N GLN A 97 -5.83 7.30 -0.54
CA GLN A 97 -6.20 7.88 -1.82
C GLN A 97 -5.94 6.89 -2.98
N PHE A 98 -4.79 6.21 -2.95
CA PHE A 98 -4.48 5.16 -3.91
C PHE A 98 -5.46 4.01 -3.81
N THR A 99 -5.73 3.53 -2.60
CA THR A 99 -6.71 2.46 -2.34
C THR A 99 -8.09 2.83 -2.89
N GLN A 100 -8.57 4.05 -2.62
CA GLN A 100 -9.85 4.53 -3.11
C GLN A 100 -9.90 4.62 -4.64
N THR A 101 -8.76 4.96 -5.27
CA THR A 101 -8.62 5.00 -6.72
C THR A 101 -8.62 3.60 -7.33
N ILE A 102 -8.08 2.59 -6.65
CA ILE A 102 -8.26 1.20 -7.07
C ILE A 102 -9.74 0.80 -6.99
N LEU A 103 -10.40 1.10 -5.87
CA LEU A 103 -11.80 0.71 -5.64
C LEU A 103 -12.78 1.39 -6.58
N SER A 104 -12.42 2.54 -7.16
CA SER A 104 -13.23 3.22 -8.16
C SER A 104 -13.14 2.61 -9.57
N LEU A 105 -12.16 1.74 -9.84
CA LEU A 105 -11.99 1.05 -11.11
C LEU A 105 -13.00 -0.12 -11.21
N THR A 106 -14.15 0.13 -11.84
CA THR A 106 -15.30 -0.79 -11.79
C THR A 106 -15.02 -2.15 -12.43
N ALA A 107 -14.25 -2.19 -13.52
CA ALA A 107 -13.84 -3.42 -14.19
C ALA A 107 -13.02 -4.36 -13.30
N TYR A 108 -12.38 -3.84 -12.24
CA TYR A 108 -11.48 -4.57 -11.35
C TYR A 108 -12.06 -4.78 -9.95
N ARG A 109 -13.37 -4.56 -9.74
CA ARG A 109 -14.05 -4.79 -8.45
C ARG A 109 -13.95 -6.23 -7.92
N HIS A 110 -13.63 -7.18 -8.79
CA HIS A 110 -13.42 -8.58 -8.43
C HIS A 110 -12.09 -8.81 -7.69
N LEU A 111 -11.12 -7.88 -7.79
CA LEU A 111 -9.83 -7.99 -7.14
C LEU A 111 -9.94 -7.77 -5.63
N ARG A 112 -9.31 -8.64 -4.85
CA ARG A 112 -9.28 -8.56 -3.39
C ARG A 112 -8.20 -7.58 -2.94
N VAL A 113 -8.60 -6.33 -2.75
CA VAL A 113 -7.75 -5.27 -2.15
C VAL A 113 -7.82 -5.35 -0.63
N LEU A 114 -6.68 -5.17 0.03
CA LEU A 114 -6.54 -5.04 1.48
C LEU A 114 -5.66 -3.84 1.80
N ARG A 115 -6.09 -2.97 2.71
CA ARG A 115 -5.27 -1.87 3.23
C ARG A 115 -4.84 -2.14 4.67
N PHE A 116 -3.54 -2.21 4.92
CA PHE A 116 -3.00 -2.31 6.27
C PHE A 116 -2.82 -0.91 6.86
N VAL A 117 -3.42 -0.69 8.03
CA VAL A 117 -3.25 0.51 8.85
C VAL A 117 -2.90 0.02 10.26
N SER A 118 -1.78 0.48 10.82
CA SER A 118 -1.44 0.16 12.22
C SER A 118 -2.38 0.88 13.18
N ASP A 119 -2.60 0.33 14.37
CA ASP A 119 -3.50 0.94 15.36
C ASP A 119 -3.05 2.34 15.79
N THR A 120 -1.74 2.54 15.93
CA THR A 120 -1.16 3.86 16.19
C THR A 120 -1.50 4.87 15.12
N ALA A 121 -1.55 4.44 13.86
CA ALA A 121 -1.82 5.33 12.74
C ALA A 121 -3.32 5.40 12.40
N ALA A 122 -4.12 4.49 12.94
CA ALA A 122 -5.58 4.51 12.83
C ALA A 122 -6.19 5.67 13.61
N GLN A 123 -5.58 6.09 14.73
CA GLN A 123 -6.02 7.26 15.50
C GLN A 123 -5.97 8.56 14.68
N GLU A 124 -4.99 8.68 13.78
CA GLU A 124 -4.81 9.83 12.89
C GLU A 124 -5.41 9.57 11.49
N ASN A 125 -6.09 8.44 11.28
CA ASN A 125 -6.59 8.05 9.96
C ASN A 125 -7.88 8.80 9.62
N LEU A 126 -7.73 9.96 9.00
CA LEU A 126 -8.84 10.78 8.53
C LEU A 126 -9.60 10.20 7.33
N THR A 127 -9.14 9.08 6.76
CA THR A 127 -9.67 8.50 5.52
C THR A 127 -9.81 6.97 5.65
N PRO A 128 -10.75 6.47 6.48
CA PRO A 128 -11.03 5.04 6.54
C PRO A 128 -11.55 4.54 5.20
N THR A 129 -11.12 3.33 4.80
CA THR A 129 -11.58 2.68 3.57
C THR A 129 -12.32 1.39 3.90
N PRO A 130 -13.24 0.92 3.03
CA PRO A 130 -13.96 -0.34 3.28
C PRO A 130 -13.05 -1.57 3.26
N VAL A 131 -11.82 -1.44 2.76
CA VAL A 131 -10.84 -2.52 2.67
C VAL A 131 -9.74 -2.42 3.73
N ASP A 132 -9.90 -1.55 4.73
CA ASP A 132 -8.99 -1.49 5.87
C ASP A 132 -9.01 -2.85 6.61
N MET A 133 -7.84 -3.39 6.94
CA MET A 133 -7.67 -4.76 7.41
C MET A 133 -8.54 -5.07 8.63
N ASN A 134 -8.62 -4.17 9.62
CA ASN A 134 -9.42 -4.41 10.81
C ASN A 134 -10.92 -4.57 10.48
N ARG A 135 -11.44 -3.81 9.51
CA ARG A 135 -12.82 -3.96 9.03
C ARG A 135 -13.04 -5.31 8.35
N ILE A 136 -12.10 -5.73 7.49
CA ILE A 136 -12.13 -7.05 6.85
C ILE A 136 -12.07 -8.18 7.88
N LEU A 137 -11.20 -8.07 8.90
CA LEU A 137 -11.08 -9.09 9.93
C LEU A 137 -12.36 -9.23 10.76
N MET A 138 -13.04 -8.12 11.07
CA MET A 138 -14.32 -8.15 11.78
C MET A 138 -15.46 -8.71 10.94
N SER A 139 -15.43 -8.54 9.61
CA SER A 139 -16.49 -9.05 8.72
C SER A 139 -16.37 -10.54 8.40
N LEU A 140 -15.24 -11.19 8.69
CA LEU A 140 -15.02 -12.61 8.38
C LEU A 140 -16.09 -13.53 8.99
N ARG A 141 -16.56 -13.22 10.20
CA ARG A 141 -17.59 -14.01 10.90
C ARG A 141 -18.85 -14.12 10.06
N ASP A 142 -19.28 -12.99 9.51
CA ASP A 142 -20.56 -12.82 8.83
C ASP A 142 -20.46 -13.20 7.35
N GLU A 143 -19.37 -12.81 6.68
CA GLU A 143 -19.15 -13.09 5.25
C GLU A 143 -18.90 -14.57 4.96
N PHE A 144 -18.32 -15.32 5.92
CA PHE A 144 -17.86 -16.70 5.71
C PHE A 144 -18.43 -17.70 6.72
N ASP A 145 -19.51 -17.39 7.45
CA ASP A 145 -20.06 -18.24 8.53
C ASP A 145 -20.17 -19.74 8.17
N GLU A 146 -20.64 -20.04 6.96
CA GLU A 146 -20.82 -21.41 6.48
C GLU A 146 -19.50 -22.18 6.27
N GLN A 147 -18.39 -21.47 6.09
CA GLN A 147 -17.05 -22.02 5.83
C GLN A 147 -16.21 -22.14 7.11
N LEU A 148 -16.70 -21.60 8.24
CA LEU A 148 -15.98 -21.59 9.52
C LEU A 148 -16.34 -22.82 10.38
N SER A 149 -15.31 -23.41 10.99
CA SER A 149 -15.47 -24.34 12.13
C SER A 149 -15.92 -23.59 13.38
N ASP A 150 -16.49 -24.30 14.36
CA ASP A 150 -16.96 -23.69 15.61
C ASP A 150 -15.82 -23.01 16.38
N GLU A 151 -14.59 -23.53 16.31
CA GLU A 151 -13.41 -22.87 16.88
C GLU A 151 -13.04 -21.57 16.15
N GLU A 152 -13.14 -21.55 14.82
CA GLU A 152 -12.90 -20.33 14.03
C GLU A 152 -14.01 -19.29 14.26
N ARG A 153 -15.27 -19.71 14.42
CA ARG A 153 -16.38 -18.82 14.80
C ARG A 153 -16.11 -18.14 16.16
N ALA A 154 -15.77 -18.94 17.18
CA ALA A 154 -15.45 -18.42 18.51
C ALA A 154 -14.22 -17.49 18.49
N LEU A 155 -13.23 -17.76 17.62
CA LEU A 155 -12.10 -16.87 17.39
C LEU A 155 -12.55 -15.52 16.82
N CYS A 156 -13.38 -15.53 15.77
CA CYS A 156 -13.91 -14.32 15.16
C CYS A 156 -14.76 -13.50 16.14
N ASP A 157 -15.64 -14.13 16.91
CA ASP A 157 -16.48 -13.45 17.91
C ASP A 157 -15.62 -12.76 18.98
N LYS A 158 -14.60 -13.47 19.46
CA LYS A 158 -13.66 -12.94 20.46
C LYS A 158 -12.84 -11.77 19.93
N PHE A 159 -12.33 -11.88 18.70
CA PHE A 159 -11.60 -10.79 18.05
C PHE A 159 -12.52 -9.58 17.83
N THR A 160 -13.70 -9.78 17.25
CA THR A 160 -14.64 -8.72 16.88
C THR A 160 -15.15 -7.98 18.11
N THR A 161 -15.48 -8.69 19.19
CA THR A 161 -15.88 -8.08 20.46
C THR A 161 -14.77 -7.18 21.01
N GLY A 162 -13.54 -7.70 21.10
CA GLY A 162 -12.40 -6.90 21.57
C GLY A 162 -12.09 -5.73 20.64
N ARG A 163 -12.14 -5.94 19.32
CA ARG A 163 -11.82 -4.91 18.33
C ARG A 163 -12.84 -3.78 18.34
N THR A 164 -14.12 -4.11 18.49
CA THR A 164 -15.20 -3.10 18.60
C THR A 164 -14.98 -2.17 19.79
N ILE A 165 -14.54 -2.72 20.93
CA ILE A 165 -14.19 -1.91 22.11
C ILE A 165 -13.00 -1.00 21.79
N LEU A 166 -11.92 -1.53 21.20
CA LEU A 166 -10.74 -0.71 20.85
C LEU A 166 -11.09 0.39 19.84
N GLU A 167 -11.89 0.09 18.82
CA GLU A 167 -12.27 1.06 17.79
C GLU A 167 -13.08 2.21 18.36
N ARG A 168 -13.95 1.97 19.34
CA ARG A 168 -14.68 3.03 20.05
C ARG A 168 -13.75 4.10 20.64
N TYR A 169 -12.61 3.69 21.22
CA TYR A 169 -11.62 4.60 21.80
C TYR A 169 -10.65 5.19 20.76
N ILE A 170 -10.38 4.48 19.67
CA ILE A 170 -9.60 5.01 18.54
C ILE A 170 -10.36 6.13 17.83
N GLU A 171 -11.66 5.95 17.62
CA GLU A 171 -12.52 6.94 16.94
C GLU A 171 -12.88 8.13 17.84
N ASN A 172 -12.88 7.94 19.16
CA ASN A 172 -13.22 8.98 20.13
C ASN A 172 -12.14 9.07 21.23
N PRO A 173 -10.99 9.69 20.94
CA PRO A 173 -9.88 9.78 21.90
C PRO A 173 -10.26 10.49 23.21
N ASP A 174 -11.23 11.41 23.17
CA ASP A 174 -11.73 12.12 24.35
C ASP A 174 -12.35 11.17 25.38
N LEU A 175 -12.88 10.01 24.96
CA LEU A 175 -13.40 9.00 25.89
C LEU A 175 -12.29 8.44 26.79
N ALA A 176 -11.03 8.47 26.36
CA ALA A 176 -9.91 7.97 27.14
C ALA A 176 -9.56 8.88 28.33
N VAL A 177 -9.94 10.16 28.29
CA VAL A 177 -9.60 11.15 29.33
C VAL A 177 -10.38 10.91 30.62
N ASP A 178 -11.65 10.49 30.50
CA ASP A 178 -12.57 10.29 31.63
C ASP A 178 -12.93 8.80 31.85
N MET A 179 -12.06 7.87 31.43
CA MET A 179 -12.31 6.44 31.61
C MET A 179 -12.45 6.06 33.09
N SER A 180 -13.56 5.39 33.42
CA SER A 180 -13.73 4.76 34.72
C SER A 180 -12.76 3.59 34.91
N GLU A 181 -12.56 3.12 36.14
CA GLU A 181 -11.73 1.92 36.39
C GLU A 181 -12.32 0.67 35.72
N GLU A 182 -13.65 0.57 35.64
CA GLU A 182 -14.35 -0.52 34.93
C GLU A 182 -14.06 -0.47 33.43
N ASP A 183 -14.11 0.72 32.82
CA ASP A 183 -13.77 0.91 31.41
C ASP A 183 -12.30 0.59 31.11
N LYS A 184 -11.38 0.89 32.06
CA LYS A 184 -9.95 0.55 31.94
C LYS A 184 -9.74 -0.96 31.93
N ASP A 185 -10.41 -1.67 32.82
CA ASP A 185 -10.35 -3.13 32.87
C ASP A 185 -10.92 -3.77 31.60
N GLU A 186 -12.04 -3.24 31.09
CA GLU A 186 -12.65 -3.68 29.83
C GLU A 186 -11.70 -3.43 28.64
N TYR A 187 -11.12 -2.23 28.55
CA TYR A 187 -10.16 -1.88 27.51
C TYR A 187 -8.93 -2.78 27.54
N ALA A 188 -8.33 -2.99 28.72
CA ALA A 188 -7.15 -3.85 28.88
C ALA A 188 -7.46 -5.31 28.50
N LEU A 189 -8.67 -5.80 28.82
CA LEU A 189 -9.11 -7.12 28.42
C LEU A 189 -9.28 -7.22 26.89
N ALA A 190 -9.87 -6.19 26.27
CA ALA A 190 -10.04 -6.09 24.83
C ALA A 190 -8.69 -6.09 24.10
N GLU A 191 -7.74 -5.26 24.53
CA GLU A 191 -6.37 -5.20 23.98
C GLU A 191 -5.69 -6.58 24.04
N ARG A 192 -5.76 -7.23 25.21
CA ARG A 192 -5.20 -8.57 25.41
C ARG A 192 -5.86 -9.61 24.49
N ASN A 193 -7.17 -9.52 24.28
CA ASN A 193 -7.90 -10.44 23.41
C ASN A 193 -7.52 -10.22 21.95
N VAL A 194 -7.50 -8.98 21.46
CA VAL A 194 -7.13 -8.63 20.08
C VAL A 194 -5.69 -9.04 19.80
N SER A 195 -4.74 -8.70 20.67
CA SER A 195 -3.32 -9.06 20.52
C SER A 195 -3.11 -10.59 20.39
N LYS A 196 -3.83 -11.38 21.18
CA LYS A 196 -3.76 -12.86 21.12
C LYS A 196 -4.42 -13.47 19.89
N THR A 197 -5.36 -12.77 19.26
CA THR A 197 -6.20 -13.33 18.20
C THR A 197 -5.85 -12.80 16.82
N VAL A 198 -5.29 -11.59 16.70
CA VAL A 198 -5.00 -10.91 15.42
C VAL A 198 -4.18 -11.77 14.46
N LYS A 199 -3.13 -12.45 14.93
CA LYS A 199 -2.30 -13.32 14.08
C LYS A 199 -3.10 -14.49 13.51
N LYS A 200 -4.00 -15.08 14.30
CA LYS A 200 -4.88 -16.18 13.85
C LYS A 200 -5.96 -15.66 12.89
N MET A 201 -6.50 -14.47 13.15
CA MET A 201 -7.46 -13.80 12.28
C MET A 201 -6.85 -13.46 10.92
N ILE A 202 -5.62 -12.95 10.87
CA ILE A 202 -4.90 -12.72 9.61
C ILE A 202 -4.71 -14.04 8.86
N LYS A 203 -4.26 -15.11 9.53
CA LYS A 203 -4.13 -16.44 8.89
C LYS A 203 -5.48 -16.93 8.32
N LEU A 204 -6.57 -16.74 9.06
CA LEU A 204 -7.91 -17.09 8.61
C LEU A 204 -8.36 -16.26 7.40
N MET A 205 -8.09 -14.95 7.39
CA MET A 205 -8.33 -14.09 6.24
C MET A 205 -7.56 -14.58 5.02
N TYR A 206 -6.29 -14.93 5.14
CA TYR A 206 -5.51 -15.46 4.00
C TYR A 206 -6.05 -16.80 3.49
N LYS A 207 -6.63 -17.64 4.37
CA LYS A 207 -7.30 -18.90 4.00
C LYS A 207 -8.60 -18.65 3.23
N LEU A 208 -9.44 -17.71 3.67
CA LEU A 208 -10.77 -17.48 3.12
C LEU A 208 -10.78 -16.48 1.95
N ARG A 209 -9.92 -15.46 2.04
CA ARG A 209 -9.90 -14.28 1.19
C ARG A 209 -8.47 -13.74 1.05
N ARG A 210 -7.63 -14.48 0.32
CA ARG A 210 -6.24 -14.06 0.05
C ARG A 210 -6.19 -12.73 -0.71
N PRO A 211 -5.57 -11.66 -0.19
CA PRO A 211 -5.43 -10.40 -0.91
C PRO A 211 -4.61 -10.55 -2.19
N GLU A 212 -5.04 -9.88 -3.25
CA GLU A 212 -4.30 -9.76 -4.52
C GLU A 212 -3.51 -8.45 -4.57
N ILE A 213 -4.03 -7.41 -3.91
CA ILE A 213 -3.37 -6.11 -3.73
C ILE A 213 -3.33 -5.76 -2.25
N LEU A 214 -2.13 -5.56 -1.71
CA LEU A 214 -1.89 -5.08 -0.36
C LEU A 214 -1.43 -3.61 -0.39
N CYS A 215 -2.24 -2.70 0.14
CA CYS A 215 -1.89 -1.30 0.32
C CYS A 215 -1.39 -1.07 1.75
N ILE A 216 -0.18 -0.55 1.92
CA ILE A 216 0.48 -0.44 3.24
C ILE A 216 1.43 0.77 3.24
N THR A 217 1.68 1.42 4.38
CA THR A 217 2.70 2.49 4.41
C THR A 217 4.11 1.93 4.34
N THR A 218 5.07 2.70 3.83
CA THR A 218 6.48 2.30 3.71
C THR A 218 7.06 1.86 5.06
N ALA A 219 6.76 2.60 6.13
CA ALA A 219 7.18 2.25 7.48
C ALA A 219 6.58 0.91 7.94
N SER A 220 5.28 0.70 7.72
CA SER A 220 4.61 -0.55 8.09
C SER A 220 5.09 -1.74 7.27
N LEU A 221 5.38 -1.53 5.98
CA LEU A 221 5.96 -2.53 5.09
C LEU A 221 7.30 -3.01 5.63
N LEU A 222 8.20 -2.09 5.94
CA LEU A 222 9.52 -2.40 6.49
C LEU A 222 9.41 -3.10 7.85
N ASN A 223 8.43 -2.73 8.68
CA ASN A 223 8.21 -3.44 9.94
C ASN A 223 7.65 -4.87 9.72
N ALA A 224 6.78 -5.05 8.73
CA ALA A 224 6.15 -6.34 8.44
C ALA A 224 7.09 -7.32 7.70
N TYR A 225 8.04 -6.83 6.91
CA TYR A 225 8.96 -7.64 6.11
C TYR A 225 10.44 -7.58 6.56
N GLY A 226 10.82 -6.59 7.37
CA GLY A 226 12.21 -6.38 7.80
C GLY A 226 12.69 -7.25 8.96
N SER A 227 11.81 -8.04 9.58
CA SER A 227 12.17 -8.97 10.66
C SER A 227 11.78 -10.41 10.32
N ARG A 228 12.67 -11.37 10.59
CA ARG A 228 12.32 -12.81 10.61
C ARG A 228 11.15 -13.00 11.59
N GLY A 229 9.99 -13.42 11.09
CA GLY A 229 8.76 -13.59 11.88
C GLY A 229 7.77 -12.41 11.82
N GLY A 230 7.89 -11.51 10.83
CA GLY A 230 6.94 -10.42 10.62
C GLY A 230 5.51 -10.88 10.32
N THR A 231 4.52 -10.06 10.68
CA THR A 231 3.08 -10.39 10.70
C THR A 231 2.53 -10.90 9.36
N LEU A 232 3.18 -10.57 8.23
CA LEU A 232 2.74 -10.92 6.88
C LEU A 232 3.62 -11.97 6.17
N THR A 233 4.70 -12.45 6.81
CA THR A 233 5.65 -13.40 6.18
C THR A 233 5.52 -14.84 6.68
N GLU A 234 4.80 -15.08 7.78
CA GLU A 234 4.57 -16.44 8.31
C GLU A 234 3.28 -17.08 7.77
N THR A 235 3.30 -17.46 6.51
CA THR A 235 2.51 -18.59 6.02
C THR A 235 3.43 -19.80 5.91
N GLU A 236 3.19 -20.79 6.78
CA GLU A 236 3.96 -22.04 6.99
C GLU A 236 5.22 -21.85 7.84
N SER A 237 5.25 -22.21 9.13
CA SER A 237 5.34 -23.61 9.55
C SER A 237 4.84 -23.83 10.99
N SER A 238 4.20 -24.98 11.19
CA SER A 238 3.99 -25.59 12.50
C SER A 238 5.32 -26.05 13.08
N GLU A 239 5.53 -25.81 14.38
CA GLU A 239 6.36 -26.60 15.32
C GLU A 239 7.52 -27.45 14.75
N SER A 240 8.43 -26.86 13.99
CA SER A 240 9.72 -27.49 13.69
C SER A 240 10.82 -26.44 13.73
N SER A 241 11.74 -26.62 14.66
CA SER A 241 12.97 -25.88 14.85
C SER A 241 13.94 -26.11 13.69
N GLU A 242 13.60 -25.60 12.51
CA GLU A 242 14.49 -25.49 11.35
C GLU A 242 14.33 -24.06 10.80
N PRO A 243 15.42 -23.39 10.42
CA PRO A 243 15.36 -21.99 10.02
C PRO A 243 14.54 -21.90 8.74
N ALA A 244 13.41 -21.19 8.76
CA ALA A 244 12.71 -20.80 7.56
C ALA A 244 13.72 -20.10 6.63
N GLY A 245 14.12 -20.84 5.61
CA GLY A 245 15.03 -20.41 4.56
C GLY A 245 14.36 -19.36 3.70
N LEU A 246 15.20 -18.65 2.97
CA LEU A 246 14.93 -17.61 2.00
C LEU A 246 14.15 -18.16 0.76
N GLU A 247 13.13 -19.01 0.94
CA GLU A 247 12.56 -19.85 -0.12
C GLU A 247 11.09 -19.56 -0.47
N SER A 248 10.42 -18.57 0.17
CA SER A 248 9.01 -18.25 -0.14
C SER A 248 8.77 -16.88 -0.81
N GLN A 249 9.80 -16.22 -1.34
CA GLN A 249 9.58 -15.00 -2.12
C GLN A 249 9.24 -15.35 -3.56
N ASP A 250 7.94 -15.26 -3.86
CA ASP A 250 7.37 -15.52 -5.17
C ASP A 250 7.90 -14.51 -6.20
N PRO A 251 8.54 -14.95 -7.32
CA PRO A 251 9.01 -14.06 -8.38
C PRO A 251 7.88 -13.27 -9.07
N SER A 252 6.62 -13.56 -8.74
CA SER A 252 5.45 -12.82 -9.20
C SER A 252 5.07 -11.60 -8.33
N GLN A 253 5.91 -11.18 -7.38
CA GLN A 253 5.65 -9.98 -6.57
C GLN A 253 5.97 -8.69 -7.31
N VAL A 254 5.08 -7.70 -7.18
CA VAL A 254 5.27 -6.33 -7.68
C VAL A 254 5.08 -5.35 -6.54
N LEU A 255 6.07 -4.49 -6.31
CA LEU A 255 5.98 -3.37 -5.40
C LEU A 255 5.78 -2.08 -6.18
N ILE A 256 4.78 -1.29 -5.79
CA ILE A 256 4.50 0.03 -6.37
C ILE A 256 4.63 1.07 -5.28
N GLY A 257 5.62 1.96 -5.38
CA GLY A 257 5.78 3.12 -4.52
C GLY A 257 5.09 4.35 -5.10
N ASP A 258 3.97 4.77 -4.51
CA ASP A 258 3.34 6.06 -4.81
C ASP A 258 4.00 7.20 -4.02
N GLU A 259 3.92 8.40 -4.58
CA GLU A 259 4.63 9.59 -4.08
C GLU A 259 6.10 9.29 -3.76
N ALA A 260 6.76 8.50 -4.61
CA ALA A 260 8.10 7.94 -4.35
C ALA A 260 9.18 9.00 -4.05
N SER A 261 8.98 10.24 -4.51
CA SER A 261 9.81 11.39 -4.15
C SER A 261 9.84 11.71 -2.65
N GLN A 262 8.83 11.26 -1.90
CA GLN A 262 8.72 11.40 -0.45
C GLN A 262 9.22 10.16 0.30
N ILE A 263 9.62 9.08 -0.39
CA ILE A 263 10.18 7.89 0.23
C ILE A 263 11.68 8.12 0.43
N PRO A 264 12.21 8.08 1.67
CA PRO A 264 13.63 8.28 1.90
C PRO A 264 14.48 7.23 1.18
N GLN A 265 15.63 7.63 0.62
CA GLN A 265 16.56 6.70 -0.04
C GLN A 265 16.94 5.49 0.85
N PRO A 266 17.19 5.64 2.16
CA PRO A 266 17.44 4.47 3.02
C PRO A 266 16.28 3.48 3.06
N ALA A 267 15.04 3.96 2.96
CA ALA A 267 13.86 3.11 2.91
C ALA A 267 13.75 2.34 1.58
N LEU A 268 14.07 2.99 0.45
CA LEU A 268 14.13 2.31 -0.86
C LEU A 268 15.19 1.19 -0.89
N ALA A 269 16.36 1.46 -0.29
CA ALA A 269 17.42 0.46 -0.15
C ALA A 269 16.98 -0.70 0.76
N ALA A 270 16.33 -0.40 1.89
CA ALA A 270 15.80 -1.41 2.80
C ALA A 270 14.72 -2.27 2.12
N ILE A 271 13.82 -1.67 1.35
CA ILE A 271 12.82 -2.36 0.55
C ILE A 271 13.48 -3.35 -0.40
N SER A 272 14.49 -2.90 -1.16
CA SER A 272 15.20 -3.74 -2.12
C SER A 272 15.88 -4.94 -1.45
N ASN A 273 16.36 -4.77 -0.22
CA ASN A 273 16.92 -5.87 0.56
C ASN A 273 15.84 -6.82 1.11
N CYS A 274 14.67 -6.31 1.47
CA CYS A 274 13.56 -7.11 1.98
C CYS A 274 12.83 -7.88 0.86
N MET A 275 12.88 -7.37 -0.37
CA MET A 275 12.15 -7.92 -1.54
C MET A 275 13.07 -7.97 -2.79
N PRO A 276 14.19 -8.73 -2.75
CA PRO A 276 15.20 -8.74 -3.81
C PRO A 276 14.70 -9.21 -5.18
N PHE A 277 13.61 -9.98 -5.23
CA PHE A 277 13.06 -10.53 -6.48
C PHE A 277 11.80 -9.84 -6.97
N ALA A 278 11.26 -8.88 -6.20
CA ALA A 278 10.06 -8.17 -6.60
C ALA A 278 10.39 -7.15 -7.70
N GLN A 279 9.52 -7.06 -8.70
CA GLN A 279 9.51 -5.93 -9.62
C GLN A 279 9.15 -4.66 -8.84
N GLN A 280 9.91 -3.58 -9.00
CA GLN A 280 9.69 -2.32 -8.27
C GLN A 280 9.32 -1.19 -9.24
N VAL A 281 8.19 -0.53 -9.00
CA VAL A 281 7.70 0.60 -9.79
C VAL A 281 7.54 1.80 -8.87
N TYR A 282 8.27 2.88 -9.11
CA TYR A 282 8.25 4.09 -8.29
C TYR A 282 7.67 5.27 -9.07
N ILE A 283 6.60 5.87 -8.54
CA ILE A 283 5.86 6.96 -9.18
C ILE A 283 6.00 8.20 -8.30
N GLY A 284 6.53 9.30 -8.84
CA GLY A 284 6.83 10.47 -8.02
C GLY A 284 6.95 11.78 -8.77
N THR A 285 6.98 12.89 -8.01
CA THR A 285 7.25 14.23 -8.52
C THR A 285 8.69 14.61 -8.20
N CYS A 286 9.53 14.81 -9.22
CA CYS A 286 10.76 15.57 -9.07
C CYS A 286 10.49 17.01 -9.51
N THR A 287 10.04 17.85 -8.58
CA THR A 287 10.01 19.31 -8.75
C THR A 287 10.59 19.93 -7.48
N SER A 288 11.40 20.98 -7.60
CA SER A 288 12.09 21.68 -6.50
C SER A 288 11.20 22.24 -5.38
N TRP A 289 9.88 22.04 -5.45
CA TRP A 289 8.86 22.48 -4.50
C TRP A 289 8.11 21.32 -3.81
N SER A 290 8.39 20.06 -4.14
CA SER A 290 7.81 18.93 -3.40
C SER A 290 8.50 18.79 -2.05
N LEU A 291 7.72 18.63 -0.98
CA LEU A 291 8.20 18.41 0.38
C LEU A 291 9.28 17.31 0.37
N THR A 292 10.54 17.72 0.52
CA THR A 292 11.63 16.82 0.81
C THR A 292 11.35 16.17 2.16
N PRO A 293 11.56 14.85 2.32
CA PRO A 293 11.43 14.21 3.62
C PRO A 293 12.40 14.90 4.61
N ASP A 294 11.83 15.60 5.60
CA ASP A 294 12.49 16.36 6.68
C ASP A 294 13.88 16.94 6.36
N ALA A 295 13.89 18.08 5.69
CA ALA A 295 15.02 18.99 5.76
C ALA A 295 14.83 19.91 6.97
N THR A 296 15.48 19.57 8.09
CA THR A 296 15.67 20.48 9.21
C THR A 296 16.14 21.84 8.73
N ALA A 297 15.47 22.88 9.22
CA ALA A 297 15.67 24.27 8.87
C ALA A 297 17.14 24.73 8.88
N THR A 298 17.69 25.01 7.71
CA THR A 298 18.61 26.14 7.47
C THR A 298 18.72 26.39 5.97
N HIS A 299 17.82 27.19 5.40
CA HIS A 299 18.15 27.99 4.23
C HIS A 299 17.30 29.26 4.26
N GLN A 300 17.93 30.38 4.61
CA GLN A 300 17.38 31.70 4.38
C GLN A 300 17.17 31.90 2.87
N PRO A 301 16.04 32.51 2.44
CA PRO A 301 15.85 32.83 1.04
C PRO A 301 16.80 33.97 0.62
N PRO A 302 17.30 33.98 -0.64
CA PRO A 302 18.12 35.06 -1.14
C PRO A 302 17.26 36.34 -1.31
N PHE A 303 17.84 37.45 -0.88
CA PHE A 303 17.32 38.80 -1.06
C PHE A 303 16.99 39.08 -2.54
N MET A 304 15.75 39.46 -2.81
CA MET A 304 15.34 40.07 -4.08
C MET A 304 15.83 41.52 -4.10
N GLU A 305 16.85 41.81 -4.90
CA GLU A 305 17.27 43.17 -5.21
C GLU A 305 16.23 43.78 -6.18
N ARG A 306 15.58 44.86 -5.74
CA ARG A 306 14.66 45.64 -6.58
C ARG A 306 15.49 46.49 -7.55
N ALA A 307 15.27 46.29 -8.85
CA ALA A 307 15.70 47.24 -9.86
C ALA A 307 14.75 48.45 -9.86
N GLU A 308 15.32 49.64 -9.67
CA GLU A 308 14.79 50.90 -10.21
C GLU A 308 15.29 51.07 -11.66
#